data_AF-A0AAW1CKR3-F1
#
_entry.id   AF-A0AAW1CKR3-F1
#
_cell.length_a   1.000
_cell.length_b   1.000
_cell.length_c   1.000
_cell.angle_alpha   90.00
_cell.angle_beta   90.00
_cell.angle_gamma   90.00
#
_symmetry.space_group_name_H-M   'P 1'
#
loop_
_entity.id
_entity.type
_entity.pdbx_description
1 polymer ?
#
loop_
_entity_poly.entity_id
_entity_poly.type
_entity_poly.pdbx_seq_one_letter_code
_entity_poly.pdbx_strand_id
1 'polypeptide(L)'
;MNTSNKFFDNDDNHSQDSFSPTLVQSSETQVFFQILVLVGQCFARNNWRPLNFNQILSYVTDHMQELAIMDDFCKKRLILSSLEFGKVYGIINQHLNLYRFNVSKIGPPSRRKGPREVNEL
;
A
#
# COMPACT_ATOMS: atom_id res chain seq x y z
N MET A 1 13.46 -18.99 -68.65
CA MET A 1 13.58 -19.70 -67.36
C MET A 1 13.22 -18.73 -66.24
N ASN A 2 12.49 -19.03 -65.18
CA ASN A 2 11.48 -20.02 -64.86
C ASN A 2 10.80 -19.48 -63.57
N THR A 3 9.49 -19.63 -63.42
CA THR A 3 8.72 -19.30 -62.21
C THR A 3 8.99 -20.30 -61.07
N SER A 4 8.84 -19.90 -59.80
CA SER A 4 8.22 -20.66 -58.68
C SER A 4 8.40 -19.88 -57.34
N ASN A 5 7.35 -19.51 -56.59
CA ASN A 5 6.46 -20.32 -55.72
C ASN A 5 7.26 -21.10 -54.67
N LYS A 6 6.99 -21.18 -53.36
CA LYS A 6 5.96 -20.83 -52.35
C LYS A 6 6.72 -20.94 -50.99
N PHE A 7 6.31 -20.50 -49.80
CA PHE A 7 5.17 -20.89 -48.96
C PHE A 7 5.32 -20.10 -47.63
N PHE A 8 4.19 -19.81 -46.98
CA PHE A 8 4.10 -19.38 -45.58
C PHE A 8 4.61 -20.48 -44.64
N ASP A 9 5.33 -20.09 -43.58
CA ASP A 9 5.15 -20.67 -42.25
C ASP A 9 5.21 -19.54 -41.22
N ASN A 10 4.08 -19.32 -40.57
CA ASN A 10 3.97 -18.55 -39.34
C ASN A 10 4.69 -19.36 -38.25
N ASP A 11 5.83 -18.89 -37.78
CA ASP A 11 6.29 -19.24 -36.44
C ASP A 11 5.95 -18.05 -35.54
N ASP A 12 4.76 -18.17 -34.95
CA ASP A 12 4.32 -17.52 -33.72
C ASP A 12 5.35 -17.80 -32.61
N ASN A 13 6.46 -17.07 -32.61
CA ASN A 13 7.31 -17.00 -31.44
C ASN A 13 6.74 -15.92 -30.53
N HIS A 14 5.68 -16.31 -29.81
CA HIS A 14 5.31 -15.68 -28.55
C HIS A 14 6.52 -15.75 -27.61
N SER A 15 7.41 -14.76 -27.71
CA SER A 15 8.13 -14.29 -26.53
C SER A 15 7.07 -13.83 -25.55
N GLN A 16 6.64 -14.77 -24.71
CA GLN A 16 6.16 -14.44 -23.38
C GLN A 16 7.33 -13.71 -22.71
N ASP A 17 7.40 -12.40 -22.92
CA ASP A 17 8.09 -11.50 -22.03
C ASP A 17 7.45 -11.72 -20.68
N SER A 18 8.10 -12.62 -19.94
CA SER A 18 7.88 -12.84 -18.54
C SER A 18 8.17 -11.50 -17.88
N PHE A 19 7.12 -10.70 -17.71
CA PHE A 19 7.10 -9.62 -16.74
C PHE A 19 7.30 -10.27 -15.36
N SER A 20 8.54 -10.62 -15.07
CA SER A 20 9.03 -10.62 -13.70
C SER A 20 9.10 -9.14 -13.36
N PRO A 21 8.24 -8.61 -12.47
CA PRO A 21 8.49 -7.29 -11.93
C PRO A 21 9.76 -7.42 -11.12
N THR A 22 10.90 -7.15 -11.73
CA THR A 22 12.14 -6.89 -11.01
C THR A 22 11.84 -5.63 -10.22
N LEU A 23 11.44 -5.84 -8.96
CA LEU A 23 11.08 -4.82 -8.01
C LEU A 23 12.36 -4.08 -7.65
N VAL A 24 12.84 -3.22 -8.55
CA VAL A 24 13.83 -2.20 -8.24
C VAL A 24 13.09 -1.20 -7.37
N GLN A 25 12.96 -1.54 -6.08
CA GLN A 25 12.37 -0.68 -5.07
C GLN A 25 13.22 0.59 -5.05
N SER A 26 12.71 1.67 -5.65
CA SER A 26 13.33 2.99 -5.57
C SER A 26 13.52 3.36 -4.10
N SER A 27 14.58 4.11 -3.78
CA SER A 27 14.82 4.63 -2.43
C SER A 27 13.58 5.35 -1.87
N GLU A 28 12.82 6.01 -2.74
CA GLU A 28 11.54 6.66 -2.40
C GLU A 28 10.47 5.66 -1.91
N THR A 29 10.32 4.52 -2.60
CA THR A 29 9.35 3.49 -2.19
C THR A 29 9.71 2.92 -0.81
N GLN A 30 11.00 2.74 -0.53
CA GLN A 30 11.45 2.28 0.80
C GLN A 30 11.10 3.29 1.89
N VAL A 31 11.30 4.58 1.65
CA VAL A 31 10.92 5.65 2.57
C VAL A 31 9.41 5.64 2.84
N PHE A 32 8.58 5.46 1.81
CA PHE A 32 7.12 5.39 1.99
C PHE A 32 6.71 4.19 2.86
N PHE A 33 7.32 3.02 2.66
CA PHE A 33 7.06 1.85 3.50
C PHE A 33 7.51 2.07 4.94
N GLN A 34 8.68 2.67 5.17
CA GLN A 34 9.17 2.99 6.51
C GLN A 34 8.20 3.92 7.24
N ILE A 35 7.70 4.95 6.55
CA ILE A 35 6.67 5.85 7.11
C ILE A 35 5.39 5.08 7.40
N LEU A 36 4.91 4.22 6.50
CA LEU A 36 3.71 3.43 6.73
C LEU A 36 3.82 2.46 7.91
N VAL A 37 5.01 1.92 8.19
CA VAL A 37 5.27 1.14 9.40
C VAL A 37 5.07 1.99 10.65
N LEU A 38 5.62 3.21 10.68
CA LEU A 38 5.43 4.15 11.79
C LEU A 38 3.97 4.58 11.93
N VAL A 39 3.26 4.79 10.82
CA VAL A 39 1.81 5.03 10.82
C VAL A 39 1.08 3.84 11.47
N GLY A 40 1.42 2.60 11.10
CA GLY A 40 0.86 1.40 11.72
C GLY A 40 1.08 1.34 13.24
N GLN A 41 2.28 1.68 13.70
CA GLN A 41 2.59 1.80 15.14
C GLN A 41 1.78 2.91 15.82
N CYS A 42 1.60 4.05 15.16
CA CYS A 42 0.75 5.15 15.65
C CYS A 42 -0.68 4.67 15.88
N PHE A 43 -1.26 3.94 14.92
CA PHE A 43 -2.59 3.35 15.07
C PHE A 43 -2.64 2.31 16.18
N ALA A 44 -1.65 1.42 16.29
CA ALA A 44 -1.58 0.42 17.36
C ALA A 44 -1.58 1.09 18.75
N ARG A 45 -0.79 2.16 18.93
CA ARG A 45 -0.74 2.95 20.19
C ARG A 45 -2.06 3.64 20.51
N ASN A 46 -2.87 3.95 19.49
CA ASN A 46 -4.18 4.57 19.61
C ASN A 46 -5.34 3.56 19.53
N ASN A 47 -5.08 2.28 19.82
CA ASN A 47 -6.08 1.20 19.82
C ASN A 47 -6.84 1.09 18.49
N TRP A 48 -6.14 1.28 17.36
CA TRP A 48 -6.67 1.20 16.00
C TRP A 48 -7.84 2.15 15.71
N ARG A 49 -8.01 3.20 16.51
CA ARG A 49 -9.03 4.23 16.28
C ARG A 49 -8.67 5.07 15.05
N PRO A 50 -9.66 5.64 14.34
CA PRO A 50 -9.38 6.57 13.26
C PRO A 50 -8.57 7.78 13.77
N LEU A 51 -7.54 8.17 13.04
CA LEU A 51 -6.63 9.27 13.40
C LEU A 51 -6.69 10.38 12.35
N ASN A 52 -6.58 11.63 12.79
CA ASN A 52 -6.41 12.74 11.87
C ASN A 52 -4.94 12.89 11.44
N PHE A 53 -4.71 13.70 10.39
CA PHE A 53 -3.36 13.91 9.86
C PHE A 53 -2.38 14.46 10.90
N ASN A 54 -2.80 15.39 11.76
CA ASN A 54 -1.90 16.01 12.74
C ASN A 54 -1.40 14.99 13.79
N GLN A 55 -2.24 14.05 14.21
CA GLN A 55 -1.85 12.97 15.11
C GLN A 55 -0.81 12.04 14.47
N ILE A 56 -1.02 11.71 13.20
CA ILE A 56 -0.09 10.89 12.42
C ILE A 56 1.23 11.64 12.21
N LEU A 57 1.14 12.90 11.78
CA LEU A 57 2.28 13.78 11.55
C LEU A 57 3.17 13.86 12.78
N SER A 58 2.61 14.23 13.93
CA SER A 58 3.35 14.34 15.19
C SER A 58 4.06 13.04 15.54
N TYR A 59 3.36 11.91 15.47
CA TYR A 59 3.96 10.62 15.80
C TYR A 59 5.11 10.27 14.86
N VAL A 60 4.92 10.40 13.55
CA VAL A 60 5.94 10.05 12.56
C VAL A 60 7.17 10.96 12.70
N THR A 61 6.99 12.26 12.91
CA THR A 61 8.11 13.19 13.10
C THR A 61 8.88 12.92 14.37
N ASP A 62 8.23 12.46 15.44
CA ASP A 62 8.89 12.12 16.70
C ASP A 62 9.73 10.83 16.61
N HIS A 63 9.47 9.97 15.62
CA HIS A 63 10.08 8.64 15.50
C HIS A 63 10.96 8.45 14.25
N MET A 64 11.04 9.44 13.36
CA MET A 64 11.86 9.41 12.15
C MET A 64 12.82 10.60 12.14
N GLN A 65 14.06 10.36 12.59
CA GLN A 65 15.07 11.41 12.77
C GLN A 65 15.41 12.15 11.47
N GLU A 66 15.30 11.47 10.33
CA GLU A 66 15.53 12.05 9.00
C GLU A 66 14.57 13.21 8.71
N LEU A 67 13.37 13.20 9.32
CA LEU A 67 12.41 14.28 9.18
C LEU A 67 12.78 15.51 10.04
N ALA A 68 13.66 15.39 11.03
CA ALA A 68 14.00 16.50 11.93
C ALA A 68 14.71 17.65 11.19
N ILE A 69 15.54 17.32 10.19
CA ILE A 69 16.32 18.29 9.41
C ILE A 69 15.59 18.82 8.18
N MET A 70 14.43 18.25 7.84
CA MET A 70 13.61 18.71 6.72
C MET A 70 12.85 19.99 7.08
N ASP A 71 12.40 20.75 6.09
CA ASP A 71 11.43 21.82 6.32
C ASP A 71 10.02 21.23 6.54
N ASP A 72 9.17 21.97 7.25
CA ASP A 72 7.84 21.50 7.63
C ASP A 72 6.92 21.23 6.42
N PHE A 73 7.10 21.95 5.31
CA PHE A 73 6.32 21.71 4.11
C PHE A 73 6.70 20.37 3.48
N CYS A 74 8.00 20.07 3.34
CA CYS A 74 8.49 18.81 2.82
C CYS A 74 8.13 17.62 3.72
N LYS A 75 8.22 17.75 5.05
CA LYS A 75 7.77 16.70 6.00
C LYS A 75 6.30 16.34 5.77
N LYS A 76 5.43 17.36 5.74
CA LYS A 76 3.99 17.16 5.53
C LYS A 76 3.72 16.53 4.17
N ARG A 77 4.37 17.02 3.12
CA ARG A 77 4.23 16.47 1.76
C ARG A 77 4.64 15.00 1.70
N LEU A 78 5.78 14.65 2.28
CA LEU A 78 6.31 13.29 2.30
C LEU A 78 5.37 12.31 3.04
N ILE A 79 4.85 12.70 4.20
CA ILE A 79 3.91 11.88 4.97
C ILE A 79 2.57 11.75 4.23
N LEU A 80 2.06 12.84 3.63
CA LEU A 80 0.84 12.78 2.80
C LEU A 80 1.02 11.84 1.60
N SER A 81 2.15 11.94 0.88
CA SER A 81 2.48 11.04 -0.22
C SER A 81 2.54 9.58 0.23
N SER A 82 3.08 9.32 1.43
CA SER A 82 3.14 7.97 2.01
C SER A 82 1.75 7.44 2.38
N LEU A 83 0.85 8.30 2.89
CA LEU A 83 -0.53 7.93 3.17
C LEU A 83 -1.32 7.66 1.88
N GLU A 84 -1.09 8.45 0.82
CA GLU A 84 -1.70 8.23 -0.49
C GLU A 84 -1.21 6.92 -1.11
N PHE A 85 0.10 6.65 -1.02
CA PHE A 85 0.67 5.36 -1.37
C PHE A 85 -0.03 4.23 -0.58
N GLY A 86 -0.15 4.36 0.74
CA GLY A 86 -0.88 3.40 1.57
C GLY A 86 -2.34 3.18 1.17
N LYS A 87 -3.03 4.21 0.65
CA LYS A 87 -4.39 4.09 0.11
C LYS A 87 -4.43 3.28 -1.18
N VAL A 88 -3.50 3.52 -2.11
CA VAL A 88 -3.40 2.77 -3.37
C VAL A 88 -3.22 1.27 -3.11
N TYR A 89 -2.44 0.89 -2.08
CA TYR A 89 -2.23 -0.51 -1.69
C TYR A 89 -3.31 -1.07 -0.73
N GLY A 90 -4.31 -0.26 -0.36
CA GLY A 90 -5.40 -0.64 0.54
C GLY A 90 -4.96 -0.92 1.99
N ILE A 91 -3.81 -0.36 2.39
CA ILE A 91 -3.29 -0.37 3.77
C ILE A 91 -4.00 0.69 4.60
N ILE A 92 -4.26 1.85 4.00
CA ILE A 92 -4.92 2.99 4.62
C ILE A 92 -6.27 3.22 3.94
N ASN A 93 -7.30 3.48 4.72
CA ASN A 93 -8.56 4.04 4.24
C ASN A 93 -8.69 5.47 4.76
N GLN A 94 -9.23 6.37 3.94
CA GLN A 94 -9.50 7.75 4.33
C GLN A 94 -11.00 8.02 4.22
N HIS A 95 -11.57 8.61 5.26
CA HIS A 95 -12.94 9.12 5.25
C HIS A 95 -12.95 10.51 5.87
N LEU A 96 -13.26 11.53 5.06
CA LEU A 96 -13.12 12.95 5.42
C LEU A 96 -11.67 13.26 5.85
N ASN A 97 -11.50 13.84 7.04
CA ASN A 97 -10.23 14.20 7.66
C ASN A 97 -9.63 13.10 8.55
N LEU A 98 -10.18 11.88 8.51
CA LEU A 98 -9.74 10.76 9.33
C LEU A 98 -9.19 9.63 8.46
N TYR A 99 -8.09 9.05 8.91
CA TYR A 99 -7.45 7.88 8.35
C TYR A 99 -7.74 6.67 9.23
N ARG A 100 -7.86 5.50 8.62
CA ARG A 100 -8.02 4.20 9.27
C ARG A 100 -6.97 3.25 8.73
N PHE A 101 -6.28 2.55 9.61
CA PHE A 101 -5.40 1.45 9.22
C PHE A 101 -6.21 0.19 8.96
N ASN A 102 -5.97 -0.48 7.85
CA ASN A 102 -6.69 -1.68 7.46
C ASN A 102 -6.08 -2.93 8.12
N VAL A 103 -6.46 -3.18 9.38
CA VAL A 103 -5.92 -4.28 10.21
C VAL A 103 -6.31 -5.66 9.67
N SER A 104 -7.39 -5.77 8.89
CA SER A 104 -7.84 -7.05 8.32
C SER A 104 -6.93 -7.61 7.23
N LYS A 105 -5.94 -6.84 6.75
CA LYS A 105 -4.82 -7.36 5.95
C LYS A 105 -3.66 -7.92 6.78
N ILE A 106 -3.65 -7.70 8.10
CA ILE A 106 -2.53 -8.05 9.00
C ILE A 106 -2.88 -9.22 9.94
N GLY A 107 -4.17 -9.47 10.20
CA GLY A 107 -4.62 -10.58 11.04
C GLY A 107 -5.01 -11.83 10.24
N PRO A 108 -4.92 -13.04 10.83
CA PRO A 108 -5.58 -14.21 10.26
C PRO A 108 -7.07 -13.91 10.08
N PRO A 109 -7.71 -14.40 9.00
CA PRO A 109 -9.09 -14.06 8.68
C PRO A 109 -9.98 -14.27 9.90
N SER A 110 -10.56 -13.18 10.40
CA SER A 110 -11.51 -13.22 11.50
C SER A 110 -12.61 -14.21 11.12
N ARG A 111 -12.77 -15.27 11.91
CA ARG A 111 -13.80 -16.28 11.69
C ARG A 111 -15.13 -15.56 11.55
N ARG A 112 -15.72 -15.61 10.35
CA ARG A 112 -17.07 -15.10 10.09
C ARG A 112 -17.96 -15.65 11.21
N LYS A 113 -18.62 -14.75 11.96
CA LYS A 113 -19.69 -15.16 12.87
C LYS A 113 -20.69 -15.92 12.01
N GLY A 114 -20.83 -17.22 12.28
CA GLY A 114 -21.82 -18.06 11.62
C GLY A 114 -23.22 -17.48 11.83
N PRO A 115 -24.18 -17.84 10.97
CA PRO A 115 -25.56 -17.38 11.10
C PRO A 115 -26.06 -17.62 12.53
N ARG A 116 -26.70 -16.60 13.10
CA ARG A 116 -27.34 -16.67 14.41
C ARG A 116 -28.43 -17.74 14.28
N GLU A 117 -28.30 -18.85 15.01
CA GLU A 117 -29.42 -19.77 15.17
C GLU A 117 -30.55 -19.00 15.87
N VAL A 118 -31.63 -18.81 15.13
CA VAL A 118 -32.89 -18.29 15.67
C VAL A 118 -33.55 -19.49 16.33
N ASN A 119 -33.55 -19.53 17.67
CA ASN A 119 -34.39 -20.46 18.39
C ASN A 119 -35.84 -20.04 18.14
N GLU A 120 -36.56 -20.80 17.31
CA GLU A 120 -38.01 -20.73 17.22
C GLU A 120 -38.58 -21.35 18.50
N LEU A 121 -39.38 -20.55 19.23
CA LEU A 121 -40.18 -20.95 20.40
C LEU A 121 -41.58 -21.33 19.94
#